data_AF-A0A5C8HJW6-F1
#
_entry.id   AF-A0A5C8HJW6-F1
#
_cell.length_a   1.000
_cell.length_b   1.000
_cell.length_c   1.000
_cell.angle_alpha   90.00
_cell.angle_beta   90.00
_cell.angle_gamma   90.00
#
_symmetry.space_group_name_H-M   'P 1'
#
loop_
_entity.id
_entity.type
_entity.pdbx_description
1 polymer ?
#
loop_
_entity_poly.entity_id
_entity_poly.type
_entity_poly.pdbx_seq_one_letter_code
_entity_poly.pdbx_strand_id
1 'polypeptide(L)'
;MSWWRRQRTAAIALMIAAMVAAGTIWLFEVVPSRDEPTVSTTVATTTVTVDGNTIDPPTVRVDEFAGPAGTTTVSVRVPARSDADASSCGSFTLTEQATGRVWVTAGSEVDVSDDDAERSCVPDSASYTILAVFLLPDDVPGLFWFDMTFDDTVVRFELTG
;
A
#
# COMPACT_ATOMS: atom_id res chain seq x y z
N MET A 1 61.95 4.78 -20.55
CA MET A 1 61.14 3.63 -20.05
C MET A 1 59.96 4.09 -19.17
N SER A 2 59.00 4.91 -19.65
CA SER A 2 57.91 5.37 -18.76
C SER A 2 56.52 5.57 -19.37
N TRP A 3 56.32 5.40 -20.68
CA TRP A 3 54.98 5.51 -21.27
C TRP A 3 54.13 4.24 -21.01
N TRP A 4 54.72 3.07 -21.25
CA TRP A 4 54.04 1.77 -21.11
C TRP A 4 53.66 1.43 -19.66
N ARG A 5 54.45 1.89 -18.67
CA ARG A 5 54.12 1.72 -17.24
C ARG A 5 52.95 2.60 -16.79
N ARG A 6 52.86 3.85 -17.27
CA ARG A 6 51.75 4.76 -16.93
C ARG A 6 50.42 4.34 -17.55
N GLN A 7 50.45 3.77 -18.74
CA GLN A 7 49.23 3.27 -19.38
C GLN A 7 48.68 2.03 -18.69
N ARG A 8 49.57 1.14 -18.19
CA ARG A 8 49.17 -0.03 -17.39
C ARG A 8 48.50 0.35 -16.07
N THR A 9 48.98 1.38 -15.38
CA THR A 9 48.37 1.81 -14.11
C THR A 9 46.97 2.38 -14.33
N ALA A 10 46.74 3.13 -15.41
CA ALA A 10 45.41 3.64 -15.74
C ALA A 10 44.43 2.51 -16.07
N ALA A 11 44.87 1.49 -16.82
CA ALA A 11 44.04 0.34 -17.16
C ALA A 11 43.66 -0.50 -15.92
N ILE A 12 44.59 -0.71 -14.99
CA ILE A 12 44.33 -1.42 -13.73
C ILE A 12 43.32 -0.65 -12.87
N ALA A 13 43.49 0.67 -12.75
CA ALA A 13 42.57 1.50 -12.00
C ALA A 13 41.14 1.45 -12.59
N LEU A 14 41.01 1.45 -13.93
CA LEU A 14 39.73 1.33 -14.60
C LEU A 14 39.07 -0.03 -14.35
N MET A 15 39.83 -1.14 -14.38
CA MET A 15 39.29 -2.46 -14.07
C MET A 15 38.83 -2.58 -12.62
N ILE A 16 39.59 -2.01 -11.67
CA ILE A 16 39.19 -1.98 -10.26
C ILE A 16 37.89 -1.19 -10.10
N ALA A 17 37.80 -0.01 -10.71
CA ALA A 17 36.59 0.80 -10.67
C ALA A 17 35.39 0.06 -11.28
N ALA A 18 35.57 -0.65 -12.40
CA ALA A 18 34.52 -1.45 -13.02
C ALA A 18 34.06 -2.62 -12.15
N MET A 19 34.98 -3.30 -11.46
CA MET A 19 34.63 -4.39 -10.54
C MET A 19 33.88 -3.88 -9.29
N VAL A 20 34.29 -2.73 -8.75
CA VAL A 20 33.58 -2.11 -7.63
C VAL A 20 32.17 -1.69 -8.06
N ALA A 21 32.02 -1.06 -9.23
CA ALA A 21 30.72 -0.67 -9.77
C ALA A 21 29.80 -1.88 -10.00
N ALA A 22 30.33 -2.94 -10.60
CA ALA A 22 29.58 -4.18 -10.81
C ALA A 22 29.18 -4.83 -9.47
N GLY A 23 30.08 -4.85 -8.49
CA GLY A 23 29.81 -5.36 -7.15
C GLY A 23 28.73 -4.54 -6.42
N THR A 24 28.75 -3.21 -6.53
CA THR A 24 27.71 -2.35 -5.94
C THR A 24 26.35 -2.59 -6.59
N ILE A 25 26.28 -2.72 -7.92
CA ILE A 25 25.01 -3.01 -8.62
C ILE A 25 24.47 -4.37 -8.16
N TRP A 26 25.33 -5.38 -8.07
CA TRP A 26 24.91 -6.72 -7.65
C TRP A 26 24.44 -6.77 -6.19
N LEU A 27 25.09 -6.02 -5.30
CA LEU A 27 24.72 -5.96 -3.89
C LEU A 27 23.37 -5.26 -3.66
N PHE A 28 23.11 -4.16 -4.36
CA PHE A 28 21.90 -3.35 -4.13
C PHE A 28 20.71 -3.76 -5.00
N GLU A 29 20.92 -4.33 -6.19
CA GLU A 29 19.80 -4.68 -7.08
C GLU A 29 19.47 -6.18 -7.12
N VAL A 30 20.42 -7.08 -6.81
CA VAL A 30 20.22 -8.54 -6.99
C VAL A 30 19.98 -9.28 -5.68
N VAL A 31 20.51 -8.79 -4.56
CA VAL A 31 20.25 -9.38 -3.23
C VAL A 31 19.05 -8.67 -2.63
N PRO A 32 17.85 -9.30 -2.59
CA PRO A 32 16.74 -8.70 -1.85
C PRO A 32 17.17 -8.60 -0.38
N SER A 33 17.01 -7.41 0.19
CA SER A 33 17.10 -7.20 1.64
C SER A 33 16.21 -8.23 2.34
N ARG A 34 16.82 -9.24 2.96
CA ARG A 34 16.12 -10.24 3.79
C ARG A 34 16.02 -9.73 5.23
N ASP A 35 15.43 -8.55 5.37
CA ASP A 35 14.70 -8.22 6.58
C ASP A 35 13.27 -8.07 6.08
N GLU A 36 12.49 -9.15 6.09
CA GLU A 36 11.04 -8.98 6.05
C GLU A 36 10.71 -8.21 7.33
N PRO A 37 10.31 -6.92 7.26
CA PRO A 37 9.67 -6.32 8.41
C PRO A 37 8.53 -7.27 8.78
N THR A 38 8.49 -7.69 10.05
CA THR A 38 7.44 -8.58 10.54
C THR A 38 6.16 -7.75 10.60
N VAL A 39 5.56 -7.48 9.44
CA VAL A 39 4.30 -6.76 9.36
C VAL A 39 3.27 -7.64 10.04
N SER A 40 2.78 -7.20 11.18
CA SER A 40 1.82 -7.97 11.96
C SER A 40 0.45 -7.82 11.31
N THR A 41 -0.05 -8.89 10.67
CA THR A 41 -1.38 -8.87 10.03
C THR A 41 -2.44 -9.35 11.02
N THR A 42 -3.39 -8.49 11.36
CA THR A 42 -4.57 -8.80 12.16
C THR A 42 -5.77 -9.03 11.23
N VAL A 43 -6.37 -10.22 11.25
CA VAL A 43 -7.63 -10.47 10.52
C VAL A 43 -8.81 -10.12 11.42
N ALA A 44 -9.59 -9.12 11.02
CA ALA A 44 -10.72 -8.59 11.77
C ALA A 44 -12.04 -8.85 11.03
N THR A 45 -13.03 -9.30 11.79
CA THR A 45 -14.45 -9.41 11.37
C THR A 45 -15.34 -8.48 12.20
N THR A 46 -14.76 -7.82 13.20
CA THR A 46 -15.41 -6.92 14.14
C THR A 46 -14.57 -5.66 14.33
N THR A 47 -15.04 -4.75 15.18
CA THR A 47 -14.27 -3.57 15.60
C THR A 47 -12.90 -3.96 16.15
N VAL A 48 -11.89 -3.18 15.82
CA VAL A 48 -10.49 -3.35 16.23
C VAL A 48 -9.90 -2.02 16.69
N THR A 49 -9.02 -2.07 17.69
CA THR A 49 -8.27 -0.89 18.16
C THR A 49 -6.79 -1.08 17.85
N VAL A 50 -6.19 -0.12 17.13
CA VAL A 50 -4.78 -0.12 16.70
C VAL A 50 -4.27 1.32 16.66
N ASP A 51 -3.10 1.57 17.23
CA ASP A 51 -2.42 2.89 17.25
C ASP A 51 -3.32 4.08 17.66
N GLY A 52 -4.17 3.89 18.67
CA GLY A 52 -5.11 4.91 19.15
C GLY A 52 -6.34 5.12 18.26
N ASN A 53 -6.49 4.33 17.19
CA ASN A 53 -7.65 4.31 16.32
C ASN A 53 -8.55 3.12 16.66
N THR A 54 -9.85 3.36 16.77
CA THR A 54 -10.88 2.32 16.80
C THR A 54 -11.58 2.26 15.46
N ILE A 55 -11.40 1.15 14.75
CA ILE A 55 -11.90 0.92 13.41
C ILE A 55 -13.05 -0.06 13.47
N ASP A 56 -14.24 0.36 13.02
CA ASP A 56 -15.41 -0.50 12.93
C ASP A 56 -15.42 -1.26 11.58
N PRO A 57 -16.16 -2.39 11.48
CA PRO A 57 -16.21 -3.17 10.24
C PRO A 57 -16.59 -2.32 9.03
N PRO A 58 -15.84 -2.40 7.92
CA PRO A 58 -16.11 -1.61 6.74
C PRO A 58 -17.38 -2.07 6.03
N THR A 59 -17.98 -1.14 5.29
CA THR A 59 -19.10 -1.42 4.38
C THR A 59 -18.68 -1.18 2.93
N VAL A 60 -19.15 -2.04 2.03
CA VAL A 60 -18.75 -2.02 0.62
C VAL A 60 -19.93 -1.57 -0.24
N ARG A 61 -19.66 -0.75 -1.25
CA ARG A 61 -20.58 -0.45 -2.35
C ARG A 61 -19.88 -0.68 -3.69
N VAL A 62 -20.64 -1.15 -4.66
CA VAL A 62 -20.16 -1.41 -6.02
C VAL A 62 -20.90 -0.48 -6.97
N ASP A 63 -20.19 0.04 -7.98
CA ASP A 63 -20.68 0.95 -9.01
C ASP A 63 -21.33 2.24 -8.47
N GLU A 64 -20.83 2.73 -7.33
CA GLU A 64 -21.30 3.99 -6.76
C GLU A 64 -20.79 5.21 -7.54
N PHE A 65 -19.55 5.14 -8.00
CA PHE A 65 -18.89 6.21 -8.74
C PHE A 65 -18.69 5.81 -10.20
N ALA A 66 -18.69 6.80 -11.10
CA ALA A 66 -18.39 6.53 -12.50
C ALA A 66 -16.91 6.17 -12.67
N GLY A 67 -16.64 5.07 -13.36
CA GLY A 67 -15.30 4.64 -13.75
C GLY A 67 -15.11 4.63 -15.27
N PRO A 68 -13.87 4.44 -15.75
CA PRO A 68 -13.59 4.16 -17.16
C PRO A 68 -14.36 2.94 -17.69
N ALA A 69 -14.56 2.88 -19.01
CA ALA A 69 -15.21 1.73 -19.64
C ALA A 69 -14.44 0.43 -19.38
N GLY A 70 -15.16 -0.66 -19.08
CA GLY A 70 -14.58 -1.96 -18.73
C GLY A 70 -14.06 -2.04 -17.28
N THR A 71 -14.47 -1.09 -16.43
CA THR A 71 -14.15 -1.11 -14.99
C THR A 71 -15.42 -0.97 -14.15
N THR A 72 -15.37 -1.52 -12.95
CA THR A 72 -16.35 -1.33 -11.88
C THR A 72 -15.67 -0.56 -10.75
N THR A 73 -16.40 0.37 -10.13
CA THR A 73 -15.89 1.06 -8.93
C THR A 73 -16.31 0.30 -7.69
N VAL A 74 -15.37 0.08 -6.78
CA VAL A 74 -15.65 -0.49 -5.46
C VAL A 74 -15.29 0.55 -4.43
N SER A 75 -16.27 1.02 -3.67
CA SER A 75 -16.04 1.94 -2.56
C SER A 75 -16.16 1.21 -1.23
N VAL A 76 -15.19 1.44 -0.36
CA VAL A 76 -15.12 0.88 0.98
C VAL A 76 -15.21 2.04 1.96
N ARG A 77 -16.23 2.01 2.81
CA ARG A 77 -16.46 2.99 3.87
C ARG A 77 -16.10 2.38 5.20
N VAL A 78 -15.15 3.02 5.89
CA VAL A 78 -14.63 2.56 7.16
C VAL A 78 -15.03 3.56 8.25
N PRO A 79 -16.01 3.24 9.11
CA PRO A 79 -16.30 4.07 10.26
C PRO A 79 -15.15 3.97 11.26
N ALA A 80 -14.69 5.10 11.76
CA ALA A 80 -13.54 5.16 12.65
C ALA A 80 -13.70 6.25 13.72
N ARG A 81 -12.96 6.07 14.82
CA ARG A 81 -12.84 7.01 15.95
C ARG A 81 -11.40 6.99 16.41
N SER A 82 -10.86 8.13 16.81
CA SER A 82 -9.44 8.26 17.13
C SER A 82 -9.25 9.09 18.38
N ASP A 83 -8.40 8.58 19.26
CA ASP A 83 -7.96 9.31 20.45
C ASP A 83 -7.04 10.49 20.07
N ALA A 84 -6.75 11.37 21.03
CA ALA A 84 -5.91 12.55 20.81
C ALA A 84 -4.47 12.20 20.36
N ASP A 85 -3.95 11.06 20.82
CA ASP A 85 -2.60 10.57 20.51
C ASP A 85 -2.59 9.54 19.35
N ALA A 86 -3.69 9.43 18.60
CA ALA A 86 -3.81 8.44 17.53
C ALA A 86 -2.89 8.74 16.33
N SER A 87 -2.38 7.69 15.71
CA SER A 87 -1.57 7.81 14.48
C SER A 87 -2.44 7.88 13.23
N SER A 88 -1.96 8.57 12.19
CA SER A 88 -2.59 8.52 10.87
C SER A 88 -2.50 7.11 10.29
N CYS A 89 -3.55 6.70 9.58
CA CYS A 89 -3.54 5.46 8.82
C CYS A 89 -2.69 5.61 7.54
N GLY A 90 -2.02 4.53 7.15
CA GLY A 90 -1.29 4.44 5.90
C GLY A 90 -2.20 4.20 4.69
N SER A 91 -1.67 3.50 3.69
CA SER A 91 -2.40 3.12 2.49
C SER A 91 -3.50 2.08 2.76
N PHE A 92 -4.48 2.07 1.86
CA PHE A 92 -5.51 1.03 1.77
C PHE A 92 -5.34 0.20 0.51
N THR A 93 -5.55 -1.10 0.64
CA THR A 93 -5.55 -2.02 -0.50
C THR A 93 -6.73 -2.96 -0.46
N LEU A 94 -7.19 -3.34 -1.65
CA LEU A 94 -8.18 -4.38 -1.84
C LEU A 94 -7.47 -5.60 -2.43
N THR A 95 -7.64 -6.77 -1.82
CA THR A 95 -6.98 -8.01 -2.28
C THR A 95 -8.03 -9.06 -2.62
N GLU A 96 -8.06 -9.56 -3.85
CA GLU A 96 -8.97 -10.64 -4.25
C GLU A 96 -8.59 -11.93 -3.55
N GLN A 97 -9.55 -12.56 -2.87
CA GLN A 97 -9.26 -13.75 -2.07
C GLN A 97 -8.85 -14.96 -2.94
N ALA A 98 -9.43 -15.08 -4.13
CA ALA A 98 -9.22 -16.22 -5.01
C ALA A 98 -7.84 -16.24 -5.68
N THR A 99 -7.33 -15.07 -6.05
CA THR A 99 -6.11 -14.93 -6.88
C THR A 99 -4.95 -14.25 -6.15
N GLY A 100 -5.24 -13.51 -5.08
CA GLY A 100 -4.27 -12.65 -4.40
C GLY A 100 -3.91 -11.37 -5.17
N ARG A 101 -4.64 -11.03 -6.25
CA ARG A 101 -4.47 -9.75 -6.94
C ARG A 101 -4.78 -8.60 -5.99
N VAL A 102 -3.95 -7.55 -6.04
CA VAL A 102 -4.05 -6.39 -5.16
C VAL A 102 -4.36 -5.14 -5.98
N TRP A 103 -5.31 -4.35 -5.52
CA TRP A 103 -5.62 -3.01 -6.02
C TRP A 103 -5.33 -1.97 -4.94
N VAL A 104 -4.82 -0.83 -5.37
CA VAL A 104 -4.63 0.37 -4.54
C VAL A 104 -5.80 1.32 -4.79
N THR A 105 -6.00 2.28 -3.88
CA THR A 105 -7.06 3.28 -4.03
C THR A 105 -6.92 4.03 -5.36
N ALA A 106 -8.03 4.13 -6.10
CA ALA A 106 -8.14 4.98 -7.27
C ALA A 106 -7.93 6.43 -6.83
N GLY A 107 -6.92 7.07 -7.41
CA GLY A 107 -6.62 8.48 -7.17
C GLY A 107 -7.57 9.39 -7.94
N SER A 108 -7.02 10.31 -8.73
CA SER A 108 -7.79 11.25 -9.56
C SER A 108 -8.55 10.61 -10.74
N GLU A 109 -8.57 9.29 -10.86
CA GLU A 109 -9.25 8.55 -11.94
C GLU A 109 -10.75 8.42 -11.71
N VAL A 110 -11.19 8.57 -10.46
CA VAL A 110 -12.59 8.60 -10.07
C VAL A 110 -12.89 9.98 -9.49
N ASP A 111 -13.95 10.62 -9.98
CA ASP A 111 -14.39 11.92 -9.48
C ASP A 111 -15.09 11.73 -8.12
N VAL A 112 -14.29 11.76 -7.06
CA VAL A 112 -14.74 11.67 -5.66
C VAL A 112 -14.41 13.00 -5.00
N SER A 113 -15.42 13.71 -4.52
CA SER A 113 -15.20 14.99 -3.83
C SER A 113 -14.37 14.77 -2.56
N ASP A 114 -13.34 15.58 -2.37
CA ASP A 114 -12.48 15.56 -1.17
C ASP A 114 -13.26 15.88 0.12
N ASP A 115 -14.41 16.54 0.00
CA ASP A 115 -15.25 16.96 1.12
C ASP A 115 -16.19 15.84 1.65
N ASP A 116 -16.31 14.72 0.93
CA ASP A 116 -17.32 13.69 1.23
C ASP A 116 -16.83 12.65 2.27
N ALA A 117 -15.50 12.49 2.44
CA ALA A 117 -14.92 11.55 3.40
C ALA A 117 -13.41 11.70 3.57
N GLU A 118 -12.90 11.16 4.68
CA GLU A 118 -11.48 11.16 4.98
C GLU A 118 -10.73 10.10 4.15
N ARG A 119 -9.47 10.39 3.82
CA ARG A 119 -8.57 9.44 3.14
C ARG A 119 -7.56 8.75 4.06
N SER A 120 -7.58 9.09 5.33
CA SER A 120 -6.72 8.51 6.36
C SER A 120 -7.42 8.65 7.72
N CYS A 121 -6.81 8.10 8.76
CA CYS A 121 -7.26 8.31 10.12
C CYS A 121 -6.92 9.71 10.61
N VAL A 122 -7.89 10.33 11.28
CA VAL A 122 -7.80 11.71 11.75
C VAL A 122 -7.65 11.69 13.27
N PRO A 123 -6.54 12.18 13.84
CA PRO A 123 -6.35 12.19 15.29
C PRO A 123 -7.39 13.08 15.97
N ASP A 124 -7.62 12.83 17.27
CA ASP A 124 -8.56 13.61 18.11
C ASP A 124 -9.97 13.74 17.52
N SER A 125 -10.47 12.65 16.92
CA SER A 125 -11.73 12.65 16.18
C SER A 125 -12.72 11.64 16.76
N ALA A 126 -13.82 12.16 17.32
CA ALA A 126 -14.84 11.36 17.99
C ALA A 126 -15.60 10.40 17.05
N SER A 127 -15.74 10.76 15.77
CA SER A 127 -16.30 9.91 14.73
C SER A 127 -16.05 10.50 13.35
N TYR A 128 -15.62 9.67 12.40
CA TYR A 128 -15.49 10.03 10.99
C TYR A 128 -15.62 8.77 10.12
N THR A 129 -15.69 8.95 8.81
CA THR A 129 -15.72 7.85 7.84
C THR A 129 -14.59 8.04 6.85
N ILE A 130 -13.80 6.98 6.69
CA ILE A 130 -12.78 6.90 5.66
C ILE A 130 -13.44 6.32 4.40
N LEU A 131 -13.16 6.91 3.25
CA LEU A 131 -13.60 6.40 1.95
C LEU A 131 -12.39 5.98 1.13
N ALA A 132 -12.30 4.69 0.83
CA ALA A 132 -11.33 4.13 -0.08
C ALA A 132 -12.08 3.65 -1.33
N VAL A 133 -11.78 4.24 -2.49
CA VAL A 133 -12.39 3.84 -3.77
C VAL A 133 -11.36 3.09 -4.60
N PHE A 134 -11.78 2.03 -5.28
CA PHE A 134 -10.94 1.17 -6.10
C PHE A 134 -11.55 1.02 -7.49
N LEU A 135 -10.70 0.89 -8.51
CA LEU A 135 -11.10 0.58 -9.88
C LEU A 135 -10.69 -0.86 -10.20
N LEU A 136 -11.68 -1.70 -10.43
CA LEU A 136 -11.48 -3.11 -10.77
C LEU A 136 -11.95 -3.36 -12.19
N PRO A 137 -11.34 -4.31 -12.92
CA PRO A 137 -11.98 -4.85 -14.11
C PRO A 137 -13.37 -5.42 -13.79
N ASP A 138 -14.30 -5.32 -14.74
CA ASP A 138 -15.70 -5.76 -14.59
C ASP A 138 -15.88 -7.29 -14.50
N ASP A 139 -14.82 -8.05 -14.72
CA ASP A 139 -14.78 -9.52 -14.67
C ASP A 139 -14.30 -10.08 -13.32
N VAL A 140 -13.99 -9.24 -12.33
CA VAL A 140 -13.47 -9.68 -11.03
C VAL A 140 -14.60 -10.12 -10.09
N PRO A 141 -14.60 -11.37 -9.60
CA PRO A 141 -15.60 -11.86 -8.64
C PRO A 141 -15.46 -11.19 -7.26
N GLY A 142 -16.60 -10.85 -6.65
CA GLY A 142 -16.73 -9.90 -5.55
C GLY A 142 -16.27 -10.33 -4.13
N LEU A 143 -15.29 -11.21 -3.97
CA LEU A 143 -14.75 -11.58 -2.65
C LEU A 143 -13.37 -10.98 -2.44
N PHE A 144 -13.26 -10.09 -1.45
CA PHE A 144 -12.06 -9.31 -1.20
C PHE A 144 -11.65 -9.31 0.27
N TRP A 145 -10.36 -9.10 0.50
CA TRP A 145 -9.80 -8.59 1.74
C TRP A 145 -9.59 -7.09 1.59
N PHE A 146 -9.91 -6.33 2.63
CA PHE A 146 -9.56 -4.91 2.70
C PHE A 146 -8.49 -4.71 3.76
N ASP A 147 -7.33 -4.22 3.33
CA ASP A 147 -6.17 -4.05 4.19
C ASP A 147 -5.94 -2.56 4.47
N MET A 148 -5.81 -2.25 5.75
CA MET A 148 -5.40 -0.94 6.25
C MET A 148 -4.01 -1.07 6.86
N THR A 149 -3.09 -0.24 6.39
CA THR A 149 -1.73 -0.20 6.95
C THR A 149 -1.66 0.83 8.08
N PHE A 150 -0.98 0.44 9.14
CA PHE A 150 -0.53 1.24 10.27
C PHE A 150 0.96 0.94 10.41
N ASP A 151 1.78 1.88 10.90
CA ASP A 151 3.25 1.85 10.89
C ASP A 151 3.89 0.46 10.57
N ASP A 152 3.82 -0.49 11.51
CA ASP A 152 4.30 -1.87 11.37
C ASP A 152 3.19 -2.95 11.34
N THR A 153 1.93 -2.54 11.33
CA THR A 153 0.75 -3.38 11.53
C THR A 153 -0.22 -3.28 10.34
N VAL A 154 -0.68 -4.41 9.83
CA VAL A 154 -1.76 -4.45 8.84
C VAL A 154 -3.02 -4.97 9.49
N VAL A 155 -4.11 -4.21 9.39
CA VAL A 155 -5.44 -4.68 9.75
C VAL A 155 -6.15 -5.11 8.47
N ARG A 156 -6.50 -6.39 8.39
CA ARG A 156 -7.17 -7.02 7.27
C ARG A 156 -8.63 -7.32 7.63
N PHE A 157 -9.56 -6.79 6.86
CA PHE A 157 -10.98 -7.08 6.99
C PHE A 157 -11.46 -8.03 5.90
N GLU A 158 -12.28 -9.01 6.28
CA GLU A 158 -13.02 -9.81 5.32
C GLU A 158 -14.21 -9.02 4.78
N LEU A 159 -14.25 -8.78 3.47
CA LEU A 159 -15.39 -8.14 2.85
C LEU A 159 -16.35 -9.21 2.34
N THR A 160 -17.45 -9.41 3.07
CA THR A 160 -18.59 -10.19 2.58
C THR A 160 -19.48 -9.26 1.77
N GLY A 161 -19.55 -9.49 0.46
CA GLY A 161 -20.47 -8.79 -0.45
C GLY A 161 -21.94 -9.14 -0.22
#